data_AF-F2L297-F1
#
_entry.id   AF-F2L297-F1
#
_cell.length_a   1.000
_cell.length_b   1.000
_cell.length_c   1.000
_cell.angle_alpha   90.00
_cell.angle_beta   90.00
_cell.angle_gamma   90.00
#
_symmetry.space_group_name_H-M   'P 1'
#
loop_
_entity.id
_entity.type
_entity.pdbx_description
1 polymer ?
#
loop_
_entity_poly.entity_id
_entity_poly.type
_entity_poly.pdbx_seq_one_letter_code
_entity_poly.pdbx_strand_id
1 'polypeptide(L)'
;MNCLELTLYPSLTLTLLERRGDSYVKAFGVRKGLDASADPYLSGRWYDPWRYVGEVDSDVERAVRELLDRYGDCVGISISPGDEGLIFVAAFLTQNTAYHTNVLRWTHALFSRSERLDEIAELAPSVGNSYQLRRLPAALRAYLSARPKDRADLLKIPGVGPKVADLYLLFTGDASAVPVDKHFMRQAPRLGLTGRPPDKSYCARYDCAVCPLQSVCLRARAADKLGRLAGWVQTVLYIVDKGITRETRRS
;
A
#
# COMPACT_ATOMS: atom_id res chain seq x y z
N MET A 1 4.60 -17.81 8.40
CA MET A 1 3.90 -16.58 8.84
C MET A 1 2.47 -16.88 9.25
N ASN A 2 2.02 -16.26 10.33
CA ASN A 2 0.62 -16.23 10.75
C ASN A 2 -0.18 -15.19 9.92
N CYS A 3 -1.51 -15.13 10.10
CA CYS A 3 -2.38 -14.25 9.30
C CYS A 3 -2.11 -12.75 9.49
N LEU A 4 -1.75 -12.33 10.71
CA LEU A 4 -1.37 -10.96 10.97
C LEU A 4 -0.07 -10.60 10.26
N GLU A 5 0.95 -11.47 10.33
CA GLU A 5 2.21 -11.28 9.62
C GLU A 5 2.02 -11.20 8.10
N LEU A 6 1.19 -12.07 7.53
CA LEU A 6 0.87 -12.02 6.10
C LEU A 6 0.17 -10.71 5.71
N THR A 7 -0.72 -10.20 6.56
CA THR A 7 -1.42 -8.93 6.35
C THR A 7 -0.48 -7.72 6.47
N LEU A 8 0.42 -7.74 7.46
CA LEU A 8 1.33 -6.64 7.73
C LEU A 8 2.53 -6.61 6.77
N TYR A 9 2.99 -7.75 6.27
CA TYR A 9 4.18 -7.83 5.42
C TYR A 9 4.15 -6.89 4.20
N PRO A 10 3.09 -6.86 3.37
CA PRO A 10 2.97 -5.89 2.27
C PRO A 10 2.50 -4.49 2.70
N SER A 11 2.08 -4.30 3.95
CA SER A 11 1.39 -3.09 4.40
C SER A 11 2.33 -1.97 4.80
N LEU A 12 2.03 -0.73 4.36
CA LEU A 12 2.73 0.45 4.86
C LEU A 12 2.55 0.66 6.37
N THR A 13 1.47 0.15 6.96
CA THR A 13 1.22 0.21 8.40
C THR A 13 2.31 -0.49 9.21
N LEU A 14 3.03 -1.46 8.64
CA LEU A 14 4.19 -2.08 9.28
C LEU A 14 5.28 -1.07 9.65
N THR A 15 5.37 0.08 8.95
CA THR A 15 6.30 1.16 9.32
C THR A 15 5.99 1.82 10.66
N LEU A 16 4.77 1.63 11.18
CA LEU A 16 4.28 2.19 12.45
C LEU A 16 4.35 1.18 13.60
N LEU A 17 4.73 -0.07 13.32
CA LEU A 17 4.67 -1.18 14.26
C LEU A 17 6.08 -1.70 14.60
N GLU A 18 6.24 -2.18 15.83
CA GLU A 18 7.42 -2.91 16.27
C GLU A 18 7.03 -4.33 16.67
N ARG A 19 7.86 -5.30 16.30
CA ARG A 19 7.69 -6.68 16.75
C ARG A 19 8.20 -6.82 18.19
N ARG A 20 7.35 -7.32 19.09
CA ARG A 20 7.67 -7.61 20.49
C ARG A 20 7.30 -9.07 20.79
N GLY A 21 8.29 -9.96 20.72
CA GLY A 21 8.07 -11.40 20.74
C GLY A 21 7.18 -11.83 19.56
N ASP A 22 6.02 -12.41 19.89
CA ASP A 22 5.02 -12.86 18.90
C ASP A 22 3.95 -11.82 18.57
N SER A 23 4.03 -10.62 19.17
CA SER A 23 3.08 -9.52 18.96
C SER A 23 3.67 -8.42 18.09
N TYR A 24 2.79 -7.62 17.46
CA TYR A 24 3.13 -6.36 16.80
C TYR A 24 2.46 -5.22 17.57
N VAL A 25 3.26 -4.29 18.09
CA VAL A 25 2.78 -3.18 18.90
C VAL A 25 3.01 -1.87 18.16
N LYS A 26 2.01 -0.99 18.17
CA LYS A 26 2.10 0.32 17.53
C LYS A 26 3.12 1.21 18.24
N ALA A 27 4.21 1.52 17.56
CA ALA A 27 5.32 2.32 18.09
C ALA A 27 5.18 3.81 17.75
N PHE A 28 4.59 4.11 16.59
CA PHE A 28 4.46 5.47 16.07
C PHE A 28 2.99 5.80 15.73
N GLY A 29 2.66 7.07 15.74
CA GLY A 29 1.34 7.58 15.38
C GLY A 29 0.33 7.61 16.52
N VAL A 30 -0.95 7.71 16.18
CA VAL A 30 -2.05 7.75 17.15
C VAL A 30 -2.21 6.38 17.84
N ARG A 31 -2.61 6.36 19.12
CA ARG A 31 -2.82 5.12 19.90
C ARG A 31 -1.58 4.21 19.99
N LYS A 32 -0.40 4.78 20.25
CA LYS A 32 0.82 4.01 20.55
C LYS A 32 0.62 3.04 21.70
N GLY A 33 1.34 1.93 21.68
CA GLY A 33 1.25 0.84 22.64
C GLY A 33 0.12 -0.15 22.35
N LEU A 34 -0.74 0.12 21.37
CA LEU A 34 -1.80 -0.80 20.96
C LEU A 34 -1.23 -2.04 20.25
N ASP A 35 -1.68 -3.22 20.66
CA ASP A 35 -1.42 -4.46 19.93
C ASP A 35 -2.22 -4.47 18.63
N ALA A 36 -1.52 -4.64 17.50
CA ALA A 36 -2.11 -4.67 16.17
C ALA A 36 -3.15 -5.79 16.01
N SER A 37 -2.99 -6.91 16.72
CA SER A 37 -3.96 -8.02 16.70
C SER A 37 -5.29 -7.66 17.36
N ALA A 38 -5.30 -6.70 18.30
CA ALA A 38 -6.50 -6.29 19.04
C ALA A 38 -7.33 -5.24 18.30
N ASP A 39 -6.77 -4.57 17.28
CA ASP A 39 -7.42 -3.49 16.55
C ASP A 39 -7.85 -3.94 15.14
N PRO A 40 -9.13 -3.76 14.73
CA PRO A 40 -9.61 -4.23 13.44
C PRO A 40 -8.96 -3.50 12.25
N TYR A 41 -8.49 -2.26 12.42
CA TYR A 41 -7.84 -1.51 11.35
C TYR A 41 -6.38 -1.96 11.18
N LEU A 42 -5.63 -2.05 12.28
CA LEU A 42 -4.24 -2.50 12.25
C LEU A 42 -4.12 -3.98 11.84
N SER A 43 -5.02 -4.84 12.32
CA SER A 43 -5.05 -6.25 11.91
C SER A 43 -5.59 -6.47 10.49
N GLY A 44 -6.18 -5.45 9.87
CA GLY A 44 -6.81 -5.53 8.55
C GLY A 44 -8.17 -6.22 8.52
N ARG A 45 -8.73 -6.63 9.67
CA ARG A 45 -10.04 -7.30 9.79
C ARG A 45 -11.23 -6.38 9.49
N TRP A 46 -11.03 -5.07 9.37
CA TRP A 46 -12.07 -4.15 8.90
C TRP A 46 -12.51 -4.43 7.46
N TYR A 47 -11.65 -5.08 6.67
CA TYR A 47 -11.90 -5.43 5.28
C TYR A 47 -12.05 -6.94 5.13
N ASP A 48 -13.20 -7.36 4.57
CA ASP A 48 -13.51 -8.76 4.27
C ASP A 48 -13.59 -8.93 2.75
N PRO A 49 -12.63 -9.63 2.11
CA PRO A 49 -12.56 -9.74 0.66
C PRO A 49 -13.76 -10.53 0.08
N TRP A 50 -14.35 -11.45 0.84
CA TRP A 50 -15.47 -12.27 0.37
C TRP A 50 -16.72 -11.43 0.05
N ARG A 51 -16.88 -10.27 0.70
CA ARG A 51 -18.02 -9.35 0.46
C ARG A 51 -18.04 -8.76 -0.94
N TYR A 52 -16.90 -8.76 -1.62
CA TYR A 52 -16.69 -8.04 -2.87
C TYR A 52 -16.47 -8.98 -4.06
N VAL A 53 -16.54 -10.30 -3.86
CA VAL A 53 -16.37 -11.29 -4.93
C VAL A 53 -17.37 -11.10 -6.07
N GLY A 54 -18.57 -10.60 -5.77
CA GLY A 54 -19.61 -10.34 -6.78
C GLY A 54 -19.33 -9.14 -7.69
N GLU A 55 -18.31 -8.33 -7.41
CA GLU A 55 -17.87 -7.24 -8.29
C GLU A 55 -16.80 -7.67 -9.30
N VAL A 56 -16.30 -8.89 -9.18
CA VAL A 56 -15.23 -9.39 -10.04
C VAL A 56 -15.81 -9.77 -11.39
N ASP A 57 -15.19 -9.26 -12.44
CA ASP A 57 -15.52 -9.59 -13.82
C ASP A 57 -15.30 -11.08 -14.11
N SER A 58 -16.21 -11.68 -14.87
CA SER A 58 -16.24 -13.12 -15.12
C SER A 58 -14.96 -13.66 -15.74
N ASP A 59 -14.23 -12.84 -16.51
CA ASP A 59 -12.99 -13.27 -17.17
C ASP A 59 -11.87 -13.60 -16.17
N VAL A 60 -11.88 -12.98 -14.99
CA VAL A 60 -10.83 -13.12 -13.97
C VAL A 60 -11.34 -13.79 -12.70
N GLU A 61 -12.65 -13.98 -12.57
CA GLU A 61 -13.32 -14.51 -11.38
C GLU A 61 -12.71 -15.83 -10.90
N ARG A 62 -12.49 -16.80 -11.80
CA ARG A 62 -11.90 -18.10 -11.43
C ARG A 62 -10.56 -17.94 -10.73
N ALA A 63 -9.65 -17.16 -11.31
CA ALA A 63 -8.31 -16.95 -10.77
C ALA A 63 -8.34 -16.15 -9.45
N VAL A 64 -9.27 -15.21 -9.32
CA VAL A 64 -9.48 -14.47 -8.07
C VAL A 64 -10.05 -15.37 -6.98
N ARG A 65 -10.98 -16.27 -7.28
CA ARG A 65 -11.50 -17.26 -6.33
C ARG A 65 -10.41 -18.18 -5.79
N GLU A 66 -9.47 -18.63 -6.65
CA GLU A 66 -8.32 -19.41 -6.19
C GLU A 66 -7.44 -18.63 -5.18
N LEU A 67 -7.34 -17.30 -5.31
CA LEU A 67 -6.67 -16.47 -4.30
C LEU A 67 -7.50 -16.35 -3.02
N LEU A 68 -8.82 -16.15 -3.14
CA LEU A 68 -9.74 -16.06 -2.00
C LEU A 68 -9.74 -17.35 -1.17
N ASP A 69 -9.83 -18.51 -1.81
CA ASP A 69 -9.79 -19.81 -1.12
C ASP A 69 -8.49 -19.99 -0.33
N ARG A 70 -7.38 -19.45 -0.82
CA ARG A 70 -6.07 -19.58 -0.18
C ARG A 70 -5.79 -18.54 0.90
N TYR A 71 -6.24 -17.30 0.68
CA TYR A 71 -5.82 -16.13 1.47
C TYR A 71 -6.98 -15.33 2.08
N GLY A 72 -8.21 -15.51 1.59
CA GLY A 72 -9.38 -14.68 1.93
C GLY A 72 -9.72 -14.66 3.42
N ASP A 73 -9.55 -15.79 4.11
CA ASP A 73 -9.83 -15.91 5.55
C ASP A 73 -8.66 -15.46 6.45
N CYS A 74 -7.58 -14.94 5.86
CA CYS A 74 -6.32 -14.75 6.57
C CYS A 74 -5.67 -13.39 6.28
N VAL A 75 -5.62 -12.96 5.01
CA VAL A 75 -4.99 -11.71 4.60
C VAL A 75 -6.05 -10.61 4.55
N GLY A 76 -5.88 -9.56 5.36
CA GLY A 76 -6.67 -8.33 5.30
C GLY A 76 -5.92 -7.19 4.61
N ILE A 77 -6.40 -5.96 4.78
CA ILE A 77 -5.68 -4.73 4.40
C ILE A 77 -5.42 -3.93 5.66
N SER A 78 -4.19 -3.90 6.18
CA SER A 78 -3.90 -3.14 7.40
C SER A 78 -3.81 -1.64 7.12
N ILE A 79 -4.64 -0.84 7.81
CA ILE A 79 -4.63 0.63 7.73
C ILE A 79 -4.45 1.23 9.13
N SER A 80 -4.10 2.52 9.19
CA SER A 80 -3.94 3.24 10.46
C SER A 80 -4.64 4.61 10.41
N PRO A 81 -5.95 4.67 10.72
CA PRO A 81 -6.70 5.92 10.68
C PRO A 81 -6.11 6.97 11.64
N GLY A 82 -5.94 8.19 11.15
CA GLY A 82 -5.31 9.30 11.88
C GLY A 82 -3.79 9.41 11.71
N ASP A 83 -3.15 8.49 10.97
CA ASP A 83 -1.71 8.52 10.66
C ASP A 83 -1.42 8.72 9.17
N GLU A 84 -2.36 9.32 8.43
CA GLU A 84 -2.27 9.48 6.98
C GLU A 84 -0.95 10.17 6.58
N GLY A 85 -0.51 11.15 7.36
CA GLY A 85 0.78 11.81 7.18
C GLY A 85 1.99 10.88 7.24
N LEU A 86 2.03 9.98 8.23
CA LEU A 86 3.13 9.01 8.37
C LEU A 86 3.06 7.93 7.29
N ILE A 87 1.85 7.51 6.91
CA ILE A 87 1.62 6.61 5.77
C ILE A 87 2.09 7.26 4.45
N PHE A 88 1.88 8.57 4.27
CA PHE A 88 2.42 9.31 3.12
C PHE A 88 3.95 9.26 3.08
N VAL A 89 4.63 9.50 4.21
CA VAL A 89 6.09 9.37 4.31
C VAL A 89 6.53 7.97 3.89
N ALA A 90 5.92 6.93 4.46
CA ALA A 90 6.23 5.55 4.14
C ALA A 90 6.02 5.24 2.65
N ALA A 91 4.87 5.62 2.08
CA ALA A 91 4.53 5.44 0.67
C ALA A 91 5.57 6.09 -0.24
N PHE A 92 5.94 7.34 0.05
CA PHE A 92 6.92 8.11 -0.72
C PHE A 92 8.29 7.44 -0.72
N LEU A 93 8.74 6.91 0.43
CA LEU A 93 10.04 6.28 0.55
C LEU A 93 10.13 4.93 -0.18
N THR A 94 9.01 4.30 -0.56
CA THR A 94 9.00 3.01 -1.29
C THR A 94 9.46 3.07 -2.76
N GLN A 95 9.79 4.26 -3.27
CA GLN A 95 10.19 4.45 -4.66
C GLN A 95 11.51 3.72 -4.96
N ASN A 96 11.48 2.74 -5.86
CA ASN A 96 12.64 1.99 -6.36
C ASN A 96 13.63 1.55 -5.26
N THR A 97 13.13 0.97 -4.18
CA THR A 97 13.95 0.49 -3.05
C THR A 97 13.34 -0.76 -2.43
N ALA A 98 14.12 -1.44 -1.58
CA ALA A 98 13.66 -2.59 -0.82
C ALA A 98 12.87 -2.13 0.40
N TYR A 99 11.60 -2.55 0.50
CA TYR A 99 10.69 -2.16 1.57
C TYR A 99 11.18 -2.64 2.94
N HIS A 100 11.38 -3.95 3.10
CA HIS A 100 11.75 -4.59 4.37
C HIS A 100 13.17 -4.30 4.89
N THR A 101 14.00 -3.58 4.13
CA THR A 101 15.33 -3.19 4.58
C THR A 101 15.45 -1.68 4.65
N ASN A 102 15.35 -0.99 3.51
CA ASN A 102 15.60 0.44 3.45
C ASN A 102 14.43 1.25 4.00
N VAL A 103 13.19 0.96 3.58
CA VAL A 103 12.03 1.77 3.99
C VAL A 103 11.80 1.63 5.49
N LEU A 104 11.70 0.41 6.02
CA LEU A 104 11.50 0.18 7.45
C LEU A 104 12.59 0.86 8.29
N ARG A 105 13.86 0.76 7.89
CA ARG A 105 14.96 1.42 8.59
C ARG A 105 14.84 2.95 8.54
N TRP A 106 14.54 3.53 7.37
CA TRP A 106 14.42 4.98 7.23
C TRP A 106 13.22 5.53 7.99
N THR A 107 12.07 4.88 7.91
CA THR A 107 10.88 5.32 8.66
C THR A 107 11.09 5.19 10.15
N HIS A 108 11.69 4.10 10.64
CA HIS A 108 12.02 3.96 12.06
C HIS A 108 12.98 5.06 12.53
N ALA A 109 14.04 5.35 11.77
CA ALA A 109 15.00 6.39 12.08
C ALA A 109 14.39 7.81 12.10
N LEU A 110 13.39 8.07 11.25
CA LEU A 110 12.66 9.33 11.22
C LEU A 110 11.65 9.43 12.36
N PHE A 111 10.76 8.45 12.47
CA PHE A 111 9.63 8.47 13.40
C PHE A 111 10.07 8.36 14.86
N SER A 112 11.23 7.73 15.13
CA SER A 112 11.84 7.74 16.47
C SER A 112 12.33 9.11 16.91
N ARG A 113 12.56 10.05 15.96
CA ARG A 113 13.01 11.41 16.25
C ARG A 113 11.85 12.41 16.25
N SER A 114 10.92 12.27 15.31
CA SER A 114 9.70 13.07 15.28
C SER A 114 8.62 12.41 14.43
N GLU A 115 7.36 12.61 14.82
CA GLU A 115 6.17 12.25 14.04
C GLU A 115 5.49 13.48 13.41
N ARG A 116 6.04 14.67 13.64
CA ARG A 116 5.58 15.90 13.02
C ARG A 116 6.16 16.02 11.62
N LEU A 117 5.30 16.18 10.61
CA LEU A 117 5.71 16.11 9.21
C LEU A 117 6.67 17.23 8.77
N ASP A 118 6.54 18.42 9.35
CA ASP A 118 7.45 19.54 9.15
C ASP A 118 8.86 19.23 9.70
N GLU A 119 8.96 18.66 10.90
CA GLU A 119 10.23 18.23 11.47
C GLU A 119 10.84 17.04 10.70
N ILE A 120 10.01 16.08 10.27
CA ILE A 120 10.46 14.97 9.41
C ILE A 120 11.06 15.51 8.10
N ALA A 121 10.48 16.56 7.52
CA ALA A 121 11.01 17.18 6.31
C ALA A 121 12.42 17.76 6.53
N GLU A 122 12.72 18.29 7.71
CA GLU A 122 14.05 18.79 8.05
C GLU A 122 15.04 17.66 8.37
N LEU A 123 14.56 16.61 9.05
CA LEU A 123 15.38 15.47 9.47
C LEU A 123 15.76 14.54 8.31
N ALA A 124 14.90 14.41 7.29
CA ALA A 124 15.06 13.41 6.22
C ALA A 124 16.45 13.35 5.56
N PRO A 125 17.07 14.48 5.17
CA PRO A 125 18.41 14.46 4.57
C PRO A 125 19.51 13.95 5.51
N SER A 126 19.32 14.05 6.83
CA SER A 126 20.29 13.57 7.84
C SER A 126 20.24 12.05 8.05
N VAL A 127 19.15 11.39 7.68
CA VAL A 127 18.98 9.93 7.83
C VAL A 127 19.76 9.14 6.78
N GLY A 128 20.10 9.77 5.66
CA GLY A 128 20.93 9.16 4.63
C GLY A 128 20.92 9.90 3.30
N ASN A 129 21.79 9.46 2.39
CA ASN A 129 22.04 10.13 1.11
C ASN A 129 21.12 9.69 -0.04
N SER A 130 20.11 8.85 0.22
CA SER A 130 19.24 8.35 -0.84
C SER A 130 18.42 9.48 -1.48
N TYR A 131 18.15 9.38 -2.78
CA TYR A 131 17.39 10.41 -3.49
C TYR A 131 15.97 10.55 -2.92
N GLN A 132 15.39 9.49 -2.36
CA GLN A 132 14.09 9.51 -1.71
C GLN A 132 14.12 10.43 -0.48
N LEU A 133 15.11 10.25 0.40
CA LEU A 133 15.28 11.09 1.58
C LEU A 133 15.59 12.55 1.22
N ARG A 134 16.38 12.79 0.17
CA ARG A 134 16.68 14.16 -0.30
C ARG A 134 15.47 14.88 -0.91
N ARG A 135 14.52 14.13 -1.50
CA ARG A 135 13.32 14.70 -2.15
C ARG A 135 12.10 14.78 -1.23
N LEU A 136 12.08 13.98 -0.17
CA LEU A 136 11.00 13.96 0.82
C LEU A 136 10.65 15.36 1.38
N PRO A 137 11.60 16.28 1.66
CA PRO A 137 11.26 17.58 2.22
C PRO A 137 10.34 18.42 1.31
N ALA A 138 10.62 18.42 0.01
CA ALA A 138 9.79 19.13 -0.97
C ALA A 138 8.39 18.49 -1.10
N ALA A 139 8.33 17.16 -1.08
CA ALA A 139 7.08 16.43 -1.13
C ALA A 139 6.21 16.67 0.11
N LEU A 140 6.80 16.68 1.31
CA LEU A 140 6.08 16.93 2.56
C LEU A 140 5.55 18.35 2.67
N ARG A 141 6.33 19.36 2.27
CA ARG A 141 5.85 20.75 2.20
C ARG A 141 4.63 20.87 1.28
N ALA A 142 4.68 20.24 0.11
CA ALA A 142 3.55 20.21 -0.81
C ALA A 142 2.34 19.43 -0.25
N TYR A 143 2.57 18.29 0.41
CA TYR A 143 1.52 17.51 1.07
C TYR A 143 0.80 18.31 2.17
N LEU A 144 1.56 18.96 3.06
CA LEU A 144 1.03 19.79 4.14
C LEU A 144 0.21 20.98 3.64
N SER A 145 0.67 21.60 2.55
CA SER A 145 -0.02 22.72 1.91
C SER A 145 -1.31 22.28 1.20
N ALA A 146 -1.23 21.22 0.38
CA ALA A 146 -2.36 20.78 -0.44
C ALA A 146 -3.43 20.01 0.33
N ARG A 147 -3.05 19.28 1.40
CA ARG A 147 -3.93 18.36 2.15
C ARG A 147 -4.74 17.44 1.22
N PRO A 148 -4.05 16.60 0.44
CA PRO A 148 -4.66 15.86 -0.66
C PRO A 148 -5.78 14.94 -0.17
N LYS A 149 -6.93 14.99 -0.85
CA LYS A 149 -8.11 14.15 -0.52
C LYS A 149 -8.27 12.96 -1.45
N ASP A 150 -7.72 13.06 -2.64
CA ASP A 150 -7.88 12.06 -3.68
C ASP A 150 -6.57 11.81 -4.45
N ARG A 151 -6.67 10.91 -5.42
CA ARG A 151 -5.56 10.53 -6.28
C ARG A 151 -5.03 11.68 -7.12
N ALA A 152 -5.90 12.56 -7.61
CA ALA A 152 -5.52 13.66 -8.48
C ALA A 152 -4.69 14.69 -7.72
N ASP A 153 -5.06 15.00 -6.48
CA ASP A 153 -4.28 15.86 -5.59
C ASP A 153 -2.92 15.26 -5.25
N LEU A 154 -2.86 13.96 -4.93
CA LEU A 154 -1.60 13.27 -4.66
C LEU A 154 -0.63 13.37 -5.85
N LEU A 155 -1.13 13.24 -7.08
CA LEU A 155 -0.29 13.27 -8.28
C LEU A 155 0.31 14.65 -8.59
N LYS A 156 -0.25 15.73 -8.02
CA LYS A 156 0.31 17.09 -8.11
C LYS A 156 1.55 17.25 -7.21
N ILE A 157 1.73 16.40 -6.21
CA ILE A 157 2.85 16.49 -5.27
C ILE A 157 4.17 16.12 -5.97
N PRO A 158 5.24 16.94 -5.85
CA PRO A 158 6.53 16.66 -6.45
C PRO A 158 7.08 15.29 -6.02
N GLY A 159 7.46 14.48 -7.01
CA GLY A 159 7.98 13.13 -6.75
C GLY A 159 6.94 12.06 -6.41
N VAL A 160 5.66 12.40 -6.28
CA VAL A 160 4.59 11.40 -6.22
C VAL A 160 4.24 10.96 -7.64
N GLY A 161 4.18 9.65 -7.85
CA GLY A 161 3.73 9.03 -9.09
C GLY A 161 2.57 8.08 -8.84
N PRO A 162 1.98 7.48 -9.90
CA PRO A 162 0.81 6.60 -9.81
C PRO A 162 0.89 5.56 -8.68
N LYS A 163 1.98 4.78 -8.64
CA LYS A 163 2.22 3.77 -7.59
C LYS A 163 2.13 4.36 -6.17
N VAL A 164 2.79 5.49 -5.92
CA VAL A 164 2.86 6.09 -4.58
C VAL A 164 1.49 6.61 -4.16
N ALA A 165 0.77 7.26 -5.08
CA ALA A 165 -0.59 7.73 -4.83
C ALA A 165 -1.54 6.56 -4.52
N ASP A 166 -1.51 5.50 -5.33
CA ASP A 166 -2.36 4.33 -5.12
C ASP A 166 -1.97 3.55 -3.84
N LEU A 167 -0.68 3.46 -3.49
CA LEU A 167 -0.23 2.89 -2.20
C LEU A 167 -0.77 3.67 -1.01
N TYR A 168 -0.67 5.00 -1.06
CA TYR A 168 -1.19 5.87 0.00
C TYR A 168 -2.70 5.65 0.17
N LEU A 169 -3.47 5.68 -0.93
CA LEU A 169 -4.92 5.50 -0.89
C LEU A 169 -5.31 4.13 -0.31
N LEU A 170 -4.65 3.06 -0.78
CA LEU A 170 -4.89 1.72 -0.27
C LEU A 170 -4.71 1.63 1.25
N PHE A 171 -3.59 2.16 1.75
CA PHE A 171 -3.25 2.08 3.17
C PHE A 171 -3.83 3.23 4.03
N THR A 172 -4.68 4.06 3.44
CA THR A 172 -5.51 5.05 4.14
C THR A 172 -7.02 4.77 4.01
N GLY A 173 -7.40 3.66 3.37
CA GLY A 173 -8.77 3.11 3.45
C GLY A 173 -9.47 2.89 2.12
N ASP A 174 -8.89 3.29 0.98
CA ASP A 174 -9.47 3.01 -0.34
C ASP A 174 -9.05 1.63 -0.86
N ALA A 175 -9.83 0.61 -0.54
CA ALA A 175 -9.61 -0.76 -1.01
C ALA A 175 -9.70 -0.95 -2.53
N SER A 176 -10.25 0.02 -3.27
CA SER A 176 -10.30 -0.03 -4.74
C SER A 176 -9.01 0.49 -5.40
N ALA A 177 -8.12 1.12 -4.63
CA ALA A 177 -6.85 1.61 -5.15
C ALA A 177 -5.95 0.45 -5.59
N VAL A 178 -5.30 0.61 -6.76
CA VAL A 178 -4.46 -0.43 -7.37
C VAL A 178 -3.03 0.05 -7.54
N PRO A 179 -2.15 -0.20 -6.55
CA PRO A 179 -0.73 0.07 -6.69
C PRO A 179 -0.08 -0.82 -7.74
N VAL A 180 0.07 -0.31 -8.97
CA VAL A 180 0.78 -1.05 -10.03
C VAL A 180 2.29 -0.89 -9.86
N ASP A 181 2.92 -1.90 -9.28
CA ASP A 181 4.37 -2.02 -9.16
C ASP A 181 4.92 -3.22 -9.94
N LYS A 182 6.23 -3.48 -9.84
CA LYS A 182 6.87 -4.61 -10.53
C LYS A 182 6.36 -5.99 -10.09
N HIS A 183 5.85 -6.09 -8.86
CA HIS A 183 5.32 -7.33 -8.30
C HIS A 183 3.94 -7.60 -8.91
N PHE A 184 3.07 -6.58 -8.91
CA PHE A 184 1.77 -6.63 -9.58
C PHE A 184 1.92 -6.90 -11.08
N MET A 185 2.80 -6.17 -11.79
CA MET A 185 3.01 -6.40 -13.24
C MET A 185 3.46 -7.83 -13.57
N ARG A 186 4.22 -8.49 -12.68
CA ARG A 186 4.70 -9.85 -12.91
C ARG A 186 3.62 -10.90 -12.64
N GLN A 187 2.75 -10.65 -11.67
CA GLN A 187 1.74 -11.63 -11.25
C GLN A 187 0.38 -11.43 -11.90
N ALA A 188 -0.01 -10.20 -12.24
CA ALA A 188 -1.31 -9.87 -12.84
C ALA A 188 -1.63 -10.71 -14.09
N PRO A 189 -0.68 -11.02 -15.01
CA PRO A 189 -0.97 -11.88 -16.15
C PRO A 189 -1.50 -13.27 -15.79
N ARG A 190 -1.16 -13.81 -14.61
CA ARG A 190 -1.68 -15.10 -14.13
C ARG A 190 -3.16 -15.05 -13.77
N LEU A 191 -3.69 -13.86 -13.52
CA LEU A 191 -5.12 -13.62 -13.30
C LEU A 191 -5.88 -13.28 -14.58
N GLY A 192 -5.22 -13.28 -15.75
CA GLY A 192 -5.80 -12.75 -16.99
C GLY A 192 -5.72 -11.23 -17.12
N LEU A 193 -5.06 -10.53 -16.19
CA LEU A 193 -4.88 -9.08 -16.22
C LEU A 193 -3.57 -8.72 -16.92
N THR A 194 -3.67 -8.22 -18.15
CA THR A 194 -2.52 -7.73 -18.93
C THR A 194 -2.69 -6.25 -19.24
N GLY A 195 -1.58 -5.53 -19.39
CA GLY A 195 -1.62 -4.10 -19.70
C GLY A 195 -0.28 -3.43 -19.48
N ARG A 196 -0.20 -2.16 -19.85
CA ARG A 196 0.96 -1.28 -19.59
C ARG A 196 0.84 -0.63 -18.22
N PRO A 197 1.95 -0.32 -17.54
CA PRO A 197 1.90 0.44 -16.29
C PRO A 197 1.22 1.80 -16.49
N PRO A 198 0.62 2.38 -15.43
CA PRO A 198 0.05 3.72 -15.50
C PRO A 198 1.12 4.76 -15.82
N ASP A 199 0.83 5.65 -16.77
CA ASP A 199 1.72 6.73 -17.16
C ASP A 199 1.43 7.99 -16.33
N LYS A 200 2.46 8.57 -15.71
CA LYS A 200 2.31 9.76 -14.86
C LYS A 200 1.79 10.97 -15.64
N SER A 201 2.25 11.19 -16.86
CA SER A 201 1.86 12.35 -17.67
C SER A 201 0.37 12.32 -18.02
N TYR A 202 -0.18 11.13 -18.23
CA TYR A 202 -1.61 10.93 -18.46
C TYR A 202 -2.40 10.96 -17.14
N CYS A 203 -1.92 10.27 -16.09
CA CYS A 203 -2.60 10.26 -14.79
C CYS A 203 -2.73 11.65 -14.17
N ALA A 204 -1.81 12.58 -14.47
CA ALA A 204 -1.87 13.96 -13.99
C ALA A 204 -2.86 14.84 -14.77
N ARG A 205 -3.34 14.38 -15.93
CA ARG A 205 -4.20 15.16 -16.85
C ARG A 205 -5.61 14.60 -16.98
N TYR A 206 -5.79 13.30 -16.79
CA TYR A 206 -7.04 12.60 -17.08
C TYR A 206 -7.48 11.75 -15.89
N ASP A 207 -8.78 11.79 -15.62
CA ASP A 207 -9.43 10.78 -14.79
C ASP A 207 -9.47 9.43 -15.52
N CYS A 208 -9.42 8.34 -14.77
CA CYS A 208 -9.33 7.00 -15.36
C CYS A 208 -10.53 6.65 -16.26
N ALA A 209 -11.71 7.21 -15.99
CA ALA A 209 -12.94 6.99 -16.75
C ALA A 209 -12.92 7.61 -18.16
N VAL A 210 -12.05 8.59 -18.41
CA VAL A 210 -11.95 9.31 -19.70
C VAL A 210 -10.52 9.31 -20.24
N CYS A 211 -9.63 8.54 -19.63
CA CYS A 211 -8.22 8.50 -19.99
C CYS A 211 -8.05 7.78 -21.33
N PRO A 212 -7.32 8.34 -22.31
CA PRO A 212 -7.10 7.69 -23.60
C PRO A 212 -6.30 6.38 -23.49
N LEU A 213 -5.63 6.15 -22.36
CA LEU A 213 -4.91 4.90 -22.10
C LEU A 213 -5.77 3.87 -21.33
N GLN A 214 -7.02 4.14 -21.00
CA GLN A 214 -7.86 3.29 -20.15
C GLN A 214 -7.88 1.83 -20.64
N SER A 215 -8.08 1.63 -21.94
CA SER A 215 -8.18 0.31 -22.55
C SER A 215 -6.89 -0.50 -22.52
N VAL A 216 -5.72 0.11 -22.27
CA VAL A 216 -4.40 -0.55 -22.25
C VAL A 216 -3.66 -0.39 -20.93
N CYS A 217 -4.17 0.42 -20.00
CA CYS A 217 -3.57 0.69 -18.71
C CYS A 217 -3.93 -0.42 -17.71
N LEU A 218 -2.92 -1.08 -17.16
CA LEU A 218 -3.09 -2.18 -16.21
C LEU A 218 -3.83 -1.74 -14.95
N ARG A 219 -3.60 -0.50 -14.46
CA ARG A 219 -4.34 0.04 -13.32
C ARG A 219 -5.83 0.15 -13.63
N ALA A 220 -6.18 0.70 -14.80
CA ALA A 220 -7.57 0.89 -15.20
C ALA A 220 -8.27 -0.46 -15.39
N ARG A 221 -7.64 -1.39 -16.10
CA ARG A 221 -8.16 -2.76 -16.29
C ARG A 221 -8.34 -3.50 -14.96
N ALA A 222 -7.41 -3.37 -14.03
CA ALA A 222 -7.51 -3.99 -12.73
C ALA A 222 -8.65 -3.39 -11.88
N ALA A 223 -8.79 -2.06 -11.87
CA ALA A 223 -9.88 -1.39 -11.17
C ALA A 223 -11.25 -1.78 -11.76
N ASP A 224 -11.36 -1.82 -13.09
CA ASP A 224 -12.56 -2.21 -13.82
C ASP A 224 -12.97 -3.68 -13.55
N LYS A 225 -12.02 -4.61 -13.66
CA LYS A 225 -12.29 -6.05 -13.53
C LYS A 225 -12.36 -6.57 -12.10
N LEU A 226 -11.77 -5.87 -11.13
CA LEU A 226 -11.71 -6.35 -9.74
C LEU A 226 -12.57 -5.51 -8.78
N GLY A 227 -13.04 -4.32 -9.18
CA GLY A 227 -13.82 -3.43 -8.33
C GLY A 227 -13.15 -3.19 -6.97
N ARG A 228 -13.91 -3.33 -5.88
CA ARG A 228 -13.40 -3.16 -4.51
C ARG A 228 -12.43 -4.24 -4.03
N LEU A 229 -12.22 -5.32 -4.78
CA LEU A 229 -11.18 -6.33 -4.49
C LEU A 229 -9.79 -5.93 -4.98
N ALA A 230 -9.66 -4.89 -5.80
CA ALA A 230 -8.43 -4.62 -6.52
C ALA A 230 -7.21 -4.40 -5.61
N GLY A 231 -7.37 -3.65 -4.51
CA GLY A 231 -6.31 -3.42 -3.52
C GLY A 231 -5.93 -4.68 -2.73
N TRP A 232 -6.92 -5.51 -2.39
CA TRP A 232 -6.67 -6.79 -1.72
C TRP A 232 -5.93 -7.77 -2.64
N VAL A 233 -6.37 -7.90 -3.90
CA VAL A 233 -5.68 -8.73 -4.90
C VAL A 233 -4.25 -8.25 -5.09
N GLN A 234 -4.01 -6.94 -5.19
CA GLN A 234 -2.65 -6.39 -5.28
C GLN A 234 -1.79 -6.79 -4.08
N THR A 235 -2.35 -6.73 -2.87
CA THR A 235 -1.71 -7.13 -1.62
C THR A 235 -1.31 -8.61 -1.64
N VAL A 236 -2.23 -9.50 -2.03
CA VAL A 236 -1.98 -10.94 -2.13
C VAL A 236 -0.96 -11.26 -3.22
N LEU A 237 -1.03 -10.62 -4.38
CA LEU A 237 -0.06 -10.83 -5.45
C LEU A 237 1.36 -10.43 -5.03
N TYR A 238 1.52 -9.43 -4.15
CA TYR A 238 2.83 -9.12 -3.55
C TYR A 238 3.36 -10.28 -2.69
N ILE A 239 2.51 -10.88 -1.85
CA ILE A 239 2.86 -12.04 -1.00
C ILE A 239 3.26 -13.24 -1.87
N VAL A 240 2.45 -13.57 -2.87
CA VAL A 240 2.70 -14.66 -3.84
C VAL A 240 4.03 -14.44 -4.55
N ASP A 241 4.27 -13.22 -5.02
CA ASP A 241 5.49 -12.88 -5.75
C ASP A 241 6.76 -12.98 -4.90
N LYS A 242 6.63 -12.74 -3.59
CA LYS A 242 7.71 -12.90 -2.61
C LYS A 242 7.92 -14.35 -2.17
N GLY A 243 7.08 -15.27 -2.62
CA GLY A 243 7.16 -16.69 -2.24
C GLY A 243 6.80 -16.94 -0.78
N ILE A 244 6.00 -16.06 -0.18
CA ILE A 244 5.64 -16.15 1.24
C ILE A 244 4.41 -17.03 1.40
N THR A 245 4.47 -17.95 2.35
CA THR A 245 3.41 -18.93 2.62
C THR A 245 2.96 -18.85 4.08
N ARG A 246 1.69 -19.23 4.29
CA ARG A 246 1.14 -19.40 5.63
C ARG A 246 1.81 -20.61 6.28
N GLU A 247 2.20 -20.47 7.54
CA GLU A 247 2.59 -21.64 8.32
C GLU A 247 1.37 -22.54 8.50
N THR A 248 1.45 -23.76 7.97
CA THR A 248 0.53 -24.82 8.33
C THR A 248 0.89 -25.22 9.76
N ARG A 249 -0.01 -24.94 10.73
CA ARG A 249 0.13 -25.53 12.06
C ARG A 249 0.14 -27.05 11.84
N ARG A 250 1.31 -27.69 12.05
CA ARG A 250 1.33 -29.14 12.27
C ARG A 250 0.49 -29.37 13.53
N SER A 251 -0.55 -30.18 13.37
CA SER A 251 -1.43 -30.63 14.45
C SER A 251 -0.62 -31.38 15.49
#